data_AF-A0AAP5ED99-F1
#
_entry.id   AF-A0AAP5ED99-F1
#
_cell.length_a   1.000
_cell.length_b   1.000
_cell.length_c   1.000
_cell.angle_alpha   90.00
_cell.angle_beta   90.00
_cell.angle_gamma   90.00
#
_symmetry.space_group_name_H-M   'P 1'
#
loop_
_entity.id
_entity.type
_entity.pdbx_description
1 polymer ?
#
loop_
_entity_poly.entity_id
_entity_poly.type
_entity_poly.pdbx_seq_one_letter_code
_entity_poly.pdbx_strand_id
1 'polypeptide(L)'
;MSDVTCQEMFNDVEFHDGVINSVSLSIVERTCEIDLSLGDYKVGRARSACLLACTGTEDFFGRFGFEELADNASSGNIQDGRVDTSRGSLRLYLAGGLVEAAGRDVRLAALPRPMDAAETSRARAGRGGFKKIEDVEFDFSYLESIHFSPAAGICSMNLLMRKGGITSDPQPVTIAFSGVTSCLAKLDVASLAGEHRFGNVRSCIVHRKQNMIRMYVSDGFIEVVATRVSIVQR
;
A
#
# COMPACT_ATOMS: atom_id res chain seq x y z
N MET A 1 -25.57 -15.69 21.18
CA MET A 1 -25.77 -15.55 19.74
C MET A 1 -26.42 -14.20 19.50
N SER A 2 -25.61 -13.22 19.14
CA SER A 2 -26.04 -11.93 18.61
C SER A 2 -24.98 -11.57 17.59
N ASP A 3 -25.29 -11.83 16.31
CA ASP A 3 -24.52 -11.33 15.20
C ASP A 3 -24.48 -9.81 15.31
N VAL A 4 -23.34 -9.29 15.79
CA VAL A 4 -23.03 -7.86 15.72
C VAL A 4 -22.83 -7.58 14.24
N THR A 5 -23.91 -7.13 13.59
CA THR A 5 -23.89 -6.72 12.19
C THR A 5 -22.83 -5.64 12.01
N CYS A 6 -21.94 -5.81 11.02
CA CYS A 6 -20.77 -4.96 10.75
C CYS A 6 -21.04 -3.45 10.65
N GLN A 7 -22.30 -3.05 10.55
CA GLN A 7 -22.76 -1.67 10.47
C GLN A 7 -22.73 -0.92 11.81
N GLU A 8 -22.86 -1.62 12.94
CA GLU A 8 -22.71 -1.02 14.27
C GLU A 8 -21.23 -0.77 14.65
N MET A 9 -20.28 -1.41 13.96
CA MET A 9 -18.86 -1.32 14.33
C MET A 9 -18.17 -0.02 13.93
N PHE A 10 -18.73 0.78 13.00
CA PHE A 10 -18.03 1.96 12.47
C PHE A 10 -18.53 3.30 13.02
N ASN A 11 -19.78 3.37 13.49
CA ASN A 11 -20.36 4.63 13.98
C ASN A 11 -19.68 5.16 15.26
N ASP A 12 -19.00 4.27 16.00
CA ASP A 12 -18.30 4.58 17.25
C ASP A 12 -16.76 4.51 17.12
N VAL A 13 -16.22 4.39 15.90
CA VAL A 13 -14.77 4.32 15.70
C VAL A 13 -14.18 5.72 15.59
N GLU A 14 -13.48 6.16 16.63
CA GLU A 14 -12.64 7.34 16.58
C GLU A 14 -11.28 6.97 15.95
N PHE A 15 -11.04 7.46 14.73
CA PHE A 15 -9.76 7.24 14.03
C PHE A 15 -8.65 8.20 14.48
N HIS A 16 -9.03 9.36 15.04
CA HIS A 16 -8.10 10.37 15.55
C HIS A 16 -7.15 9.76 16.60
N ASP A 17 -5.90 10.20 16.62
CA ASP A 17 -4.81 9.65 17.47
C ASP A 17 -4.43 8.18 17.20
N GLY A 18 -5.04 7.56 16.19
CA GLY A 18 -4.67 6.26 15.66
C GLY A 18 -3.33 6.31 14.90
N VAL A 19 -2.76 5.13 14.66
CA VAL A 19 -1.51 4.98 13.90
C VAL A 19 -1.75 4.10 12.69
N ILE A 20 -1.37 4.57 11.50
CA ILE A 20 -1.27 3.72 10.31
C ILE A 20 0.08 3.01 10.27
N ASN A 21 0.06 1.67 10.23
CA ASN A 21 1.25 0.83 10.25
C ASN A 21 1.67 0.46 8.81
N SER A 22 0.70 0.01 8.01
CA SER A 22 0.92 -0.36 6.62
C SER A 22 -0.38 -0.30 5.80
N VAL A 23 -0.20 -0.30 4.48
CA VAL A 23 -1.28 -0.43 3.48
C VAL A 23 -0.84 -1.46 2.46
N SER A 24 -1.65 -2.48 2.25
CA SER A 24 -1.47 -3.53 1.25
C SER A 24 -2.59 -3.44 0.21
N LEU A 25 -2.22 -3.23 -1.04
CA LEU A 25 -3.14 -3.20 -2.17
C LEU A 25 -2.87 -4.40 -3.08
N SER A 26 -3.84 -5.30 -3.21
CA SER A 26 -3.85 -6.35 -4.21
C SER A 26 -4.64 -5.89 -5.43
N ILE A 27 -3.97 -5.80 -6.57
CA ILE A 27 -4.60 -5.48 -7.86
C ILE A 27 -5.39 -6.70 -8.36
N VAL A 28 -4.82 -7.90 -8.19
CA VAL A 28 -5.43 -9.16 -8.65
C VAL A 28 -6.69 -9.49 -7.86
N GLU A 29 -6.63 -9.41 -6.54
CA GLU A 29 -7.77 -9.75 -5.67
C GLU A 29 -8.73 -8.56 -5.49
N ARG A 30 -8.32 -7.37 -5.95
CA ARG A 30 -9.04 -6.10 -5.76
C ARG A 30 -9.37 -5.88 -4.30
N THR A 31 -8.35 -5.95 -3.45
CA THR A 31 -8.45 -5.72 -2.01
C THR A 31 -7.47 -4.65 -1.58
N CYS A 32 -7.90 -3.77 -0.68
CA CYS A 32 -7.05 -2.82 0.01
C CYS A 32 -7.17 -3.06 1.51
N GLU A 33 -6.07 -3.41 2.15
CA GLU A 33 -5.99 -3.69 3.57
C GLU A 33 -5.10 -2.65 4.24
N ILE A 34 -5.58 -2.08 5.34
CA ILE A 34 -4.89 -1.05 6.11
C ILE A 34 -4.73 -1.56 7.53
N ASP A 35 -3.49 -1.79 7.92
CA ASP A 35 -3.11 -2.13 9.29
C ASP A 35 -3.03 -0.84 10.11
N LEU A 36 -3.83 -0.78 11.16
CA LEU A 36 -4.00 0.36 12.04
C LEU A 36 -3.80 -0.05 13.50
N SER A 37 -3.28 0.87 14.31
CA SER A 37 -3.38 0.80 15.76
C SER A 37 -4.35 1.86 16.25
N LEU A 38 -5.56 1.46 16.63
CA LEU A 38 -6.61 2.36 17.11
C LEU A 38 -6.73 2.26 18.63
N GLY A 39 -6.88 3.39 19.32
CA GLY A 39 -7.01 3.43 20.77
C GLY A 39 -7.77 4.68 21.20
N ASP A 40 -8.35 4.64 22.40
CA ASP A 40 -9.09 5.77 22.94
C ASP A 40 -8.21 6.48 23.97
N TYR A 41 -7.52 7.54 23.53
CA TYR A 41 -6.66 8.35 24.38
C TYR A 41 -7.47 9.13 25.43
N LYS A 42 -8.73 9.50 25.14
CA LYS A 42 -9.59 10.23 26.06
C LYS A 42 -9.96 9.40 27.29
N VAL A 43 -9.99 8.07 27.14
CA VAL A 43 -10.32 7.14 28.23
C VAL A 43 -9.11 6.28 28.66
N GLY A 44 -7.90 6.61 28.19
CA GLY A 44 -6.66 5.94 28.58
C GLY A 44 -6.55 4.48 28.12
N ARG A 45 -7.30 4.07 27.08
CA ARG A 45 -7.22 2.70 26.53
C ARG A 45 -5.98 2.55 25.66
N ALA A 46 -5.26 1.46 25.87
CA ALA A 46 -4.13 1.10 25.02
C ALA A 46 -4.59 0.88 23.57
N ARG A 47 -3.75 1.27 22.61
CA ARG A 47 -4.00 0.99 21.19
C ARG A 47 -4.12 -0.51 20.95
N SER A 48 -5.09 -0.89 20.12
CA SER A 48 -5.35 -2.25 19.65
C SER A 48 -5.06 -2.31 18.16
N ALA A 49 -4.45 -3.42 17.73
CA ALA A 49 -4.23 -3.68 16.32
C ALA A 49 -5.57 -3.96 15.63
N CYS A 50 -5.79 -3.31 14.50
CA CYS A 50 -7.01 -3.36 13.72
C CYS A 50 -6.66 -3.48 12.24
N LEU A 51 -7.46 -4.22 11.50
CA LEU A 51 -7.39 -4.32 10.05
C LEU A 51 -8.63 -3.69 9.45
N LEU A 52 -8.44 -2.63 8.67
CA LEU A 52 -9.49 -2.04 7.86
C LEU A 52 -9.34 -2.56 6.42
N ALA A 53 -10.29 -3.35 5.95
CA ALA A 53 -10.27 -3.98 4.65
C ALA A 53 -11.36 -3.42 3.74
N CYS A 54 -10.99 -2.99 2.54
CA CYS A 54 -11.89 -2.66 1.43
C CYS A 54 -11.78 -3.78 0.38
N THR A 55 -12.90 -4.42 0.06
CA THR A 55 -12.96 -5.52 -0.92
C THR A 55 -13.67 -5.09 -2.19
N GLY A 56 -13.30 -5.69 -3.32
CA GLY A 56 -13.76 -5.23 -4.62
C GLY A 56 -13.31 -3.80 -4.92
N THR A 57 -12.11 -3.42 -4.47
CA THR A 57 -11.54 -2.08 -4.68
C THR A 57 -11.57 -1.72 -6.17
N GLU A 58 -12.10 -0.55 -6.46
CA GLU A 58 -12.23 0.07 -7.78
C GLU A 58 -11.22 1.19 -7.93
N ASP A 59 -11.10 2.04 -6.91
CA ASP A 59 -10.18 3.17 -6.91
C ASP A 59 -9.29 3.14 -5.66
N PHE A 60 -8.04 3.54 -5.85
CA PHE A 60 -7.11 3.74 -4.75
C PHE A 60 -6.33 5.04 -4.93
N PHE A 61 -6.28 5.83 -3.88
CA PHE A 61 -5.40 6.99 -3.76
C PHE A 61 -4.60 6.89 -2.45
N GLY A 62 -3.28 6.90 -2.55
CA GLY A 62 -2.38 6.90 -1.41
C GLY A 62 -1.32 7.97 -1.55
N ARG A 63 -1.25 8.90 -0.60
CA ARG A 63 -0.17 9.87 -0.45
C ARG A 63 0.40 9.71 0.95
N PHE A 64 1.69 9.40 1.03
CA PHE A 64 2.36 9.13 2.28
C PHE A 64 3.66 9.93 2.36
N GLY A 65 3.75 10.87 3.29
CA GLY A 65 5.01 11.43 3.79
C GLY A 65 5.52 10.55 4.92
N PHE A 66 6.48 9.67 4.62
CA PHE A 66 6.91 8.62 5.55
C PHE A 66 7.60 9.20 6.80
N GLU A 67 8.41 10.26 6.63
CA GLU A 67 9.07 10.95 7.75
C GLU A 67 8.04 11.56 8.70
N GLU A 68 7.07 12.32 8.17
CA GLU A 68 6.01 12.96 8.97
C GLU A 68 5.09 11.94 9.66
N LEU A 69 4.80 10.81 9.00
CA LEU A 69 4.06 9.70 9.61
C LEU A 69 4.84 9.04 10.76
N ALA A 70 6.16 8.91 10.63
CA ALA A 70 7.03 8.34 11.65
C ALA A 70 7.18 9.27 12.86
N ASP A 71 7.38 10.58 12.61
CA ASP A 71 7.49 11.60 13.65
C ASP A 71 6.23 11.68 14.54
N ASN A 72 5.07 11.38 13.96
CA ASN A 72 3.78 11.39 14.66
C ASN A 72 3.32 9.99 15.14
N ALA A 73 4.08 8.91 14.92
CA ALA A 73 3.62 7.56 15.25
C ALA A 73 3.37 7.33 16.75
N SER A 74 4.08 8.07 17.63
CA SER A 74 3.90 7.95 19.08
C SER A 74 2.58 8.55 19.56
N SER A 75 2.28 9.79 19.16
CA SER A 75 1.03 10.51 19.48
C SER A 75 -0.17 10.02 18.67
N GLY A 76 0.06 9.48 17.49
CA GLY A 76 -0.98 9.16 16.50
C GLY A 76 -0.71 9.96 15.23
N ASN A 77 -0.76 9.30 14.08
CA ASN A 77 -0.50 9.91 12.78
C ASN A 77 -1.74 9.92 11.87
N ILE A 78 -2.90 9.57 12.40
CA ILE A 78 -4.22 9.73 11.77
C ILE A 78 -4.91 10.94 12.39
N GLN A 79 -5.27 11.91 11.55
CA GLN A 79 -5.92 13.16 11.94
C GLN A 79 -7.44 13.05 11.89
N ASP A 80 -7.98 12.33 10.92
CA ASP A 80 -9.42 12.09 10.78
C ASP A 80 -9.63 10.84 9.92
N GLY A 81 -10.77 10.18 10.08
CA GLY A 81 -11.12 9.00 9.31
C GLY A 81 -12.62 8.94 9.04
N ARG A 82 -12.98 8.60 7.81
CA ARG A 82 -14.36 8.46 7.37
C ARG A 82 -14.53 7.15 6.64
N VAL A 83 -15.55 6.39 7.05
CA VAL A 83 -15.96 5.16 6.38
C VAL A 83 -17.42 5.31 5.99
N ASP A 84 -17.70 5.16 4.71
CA ASP A 84 -19.06 5.05 4.17
C ASP A 84 -19.25 3.63 3.66
N THR A 85 -19.80 2.77 4.53
CA THR A 85 -20.09 1.37 4.21
C THR A 85 -21.17 1.22 3.15
N SER A 86 -22.08 2.20 3.01
CA SER A 86 -23.12 2.19 1.98
C SER A 86 -22.55 2.37 0.58
N ARG A 87 -21.41 3.05 0.48
CA ARG A 87 -20.66 3.28 -0.76
C ARG A 87 -19.39 2.44 -0.88
N GLY A 88 -19.09 1.60 0.12
CA GLY A 88 -17.86 0.81 0.17
C GLY A 88 -16.59 1.67 0.11
N SER A 89 -16.60 2.87 0.70
CA SER A 89 -15.49 3.81 0.63
C SER A 89 -14.91 4.14 2.00
N LEU A 90 -13.60 4.32 2.06
CA LEU A 90 -12.88 4.78 3.23
C LEU A 90 -11.91 5.89 2.87
N ARG A 91 -11.71 6.82 3.80
CA ARG A 91 -10.75 7.91 3.69
C ARG A 91 -10.12 8.18 5.05
N LEU A 92 -8.79 8.15 5.13
CA LEU A 92 -8.03 8.52 6.33
C LEU A 92 -7.12 9.70 6.00
N TYR A 93 -7.29 10.80 6.74
CA TYR A 93 -6.41 11.96 6.72
C TYR A 93 -5.25 11.70 7.67
N LEU A 94 -4.02 11.86 7.17
CA LEU A 94 -2.83 11.49 7.89
C LEU A 94 -1.95 12.72 8.14
N ALA A 95 -1.10 12.66 9.18
CA ALA A 95 -0.16 13.73 9.49
C ALA A 95 0.69 14.15 8.27
N GLY A 96 1.02 13.20 7.37
CA GLY A 96 1.78 13.47 6.15
C GLY A 96 1.07 13.07 4.85
N GLY A 97 -0.27 13.04 4.81
CA GLY A 97 -0.98 12.74 3.57
C GLY A 97 -2.40 12.22 3.73
N LEU A 98 -2.76 11.27 2.88
CA LEU A 98 -4.13 10.79 2.70
C LEU A 98 -4.11 9.38 2.13
N VAL A 99 -4.92 8.48 2.68
CA VAL A 99 -5.27 7.22 2.00
C VAL A 99 -6.77 7.16 1.79
N GLU A 100 -7.16 6.79 0.58
CA GLU A 100 -8.54 6.60 0.17
C GLU A 100 -8.63 5.32 -0.67
N ALA A 101 -9.64 4.52 -0.37
CA ALA A 101 -10.01 3.37 -1.17
C ALA A 101 -11.52 3.37 -1.34
N ALA A 102 -11.98 3.13 -2.56
CA ALA A 102 -13.39 2.91 -2.88
C ALA A 102 -13.54 1.53 -3.50
N GLY A 103 -14.57 0.80 -3.09
CA GLY A 103 -14.85 -0.54 -3.56
C GLY A 103 -16.26 -0.96 -3.21
N ARG A 104 -16.47 -2.26 -3.06
CA ARG A 104 -17.80 -2.83 -2.83
C ARG A 104 -18.18 -2.84 -1.35
N ASP A 105 -17.25 -3.19 -0.48
CA ASP A 105 -17.51 -3.43 0.93
C ASP A 105 -16.30 -3.06 1.79
N VAL A 106 -16.54 -2.48 2.96
CA VAL A 106 -15.50 -2.07 3.92
C VAL A 106 -15.79 -2.69 5.28
N ARG A 107 -14.77 -3.32 5.86
CA ARG A 107 -14.86 -4.02 7.14
C ARG A 107 -13.69 -3.64 8.05
N LEU A 108 -13.97 -3.52 9.34
CA LEU A 108 -12.97 -3.33 10.38
C LEU A 108 -12.96 -4.58 11.26
N ALA A 109 -11.80 -5.19 11.43
CA ALA A 109 -11.62 -6.31 12.33
C ALA A 109 -10.55 -5.97 13.36
N ALA A 110 -10.74 -6.38 14.61
CA ALA A 110 -9.63 -6.44 15.56
C ALA A 110 -8.68 -7.55 15.10
N LEU A 111 -7.39 -7.21 14.95
CA LEU A 111 -6.38 -8.22 14.71
C LEU A 111 -6.06 -8.90 16.05
N PRO A 112 -6.09 -10.24 16.13
CA PRO A 112 -5.50 -10.93 17.27
C PRO A 112 -4.05 -10.44 17.36
N ARG A 113 -3.66 -9.79 18.47
CA ARG A 113 -2.30 -9.27 18.67
C ARG A 113 -1.30 -10.35 18.24
N PRO A 114 -0.48 -10.14 17.20
CA PRO A 114 0.71 -10.94 17.05
C PRO A 114 1.62 -10.52 18.22
N MET A 115 1.88 -11.43 19.15
CA MET A 115 3.09 -11.31 19.98
C MET A 115 4.26 -11.30 19.01
N ASP A 116 5.01 -10.18 18.97
CA ASP A 116 6.35 -10.05 18.40
C ASP A 116 6.63 -10.94 17.18
N ALA A 117 5.79 -10.87 16.15
CA ALA A 117 6.19 -11.31 14.82
C ALA A 117 6.77 -10.10 14.11
N ALA A 118 7.96 -9.68 14.57
CA ALA A 118 8.90 -8.99 13.72
C ALA A 118 9.38 -9.97 12.63
N GLU A 119 8.46 -10.43 11.78
CA GLU A 119 8.80 -10.84 10.42
C GLU A 119 9.05 -9.56 9.64
N THR A 120 10.12 -8.87 10.06
CA THR A 120 11.02 -8.25 9.12
C THR A 120 11.37 -9.32 8.08
N SER A 121 10.57 -9.38 7.02
CA SER A 121 11.04 -9.64 5.68
C SER A 121 12.12 -8.59 5.38
N ARG A 122 13.28 -8.74 6.02
CA ARG A 122 14.56 -8.30 5.50
C ARG A 122 14.82 -9.22 4.32
N ALA A 123 14.05 -9.03 3.25
CA ALA A 123 14.61 -9.19 1.93
C ALA A 123 15.91 -8.38 2.00
N ARG A 124 17.05 -9.06 2.11
CA ARG A 124 18.35 -8.42 2.01
C ARG A 124 18.27 -7.66 0.71
N ALA A 125 18.09 -6.33 0.80
CA ALA A 125 18.08 -5.49 -0.37
C ALA A 125 19.37 -5.86 -1.10
N GLY A 126 19.22 -6.53 -2.25
CA GLY A 126 20.36 -6.92 -3.05
C GLY A 126 21.17 -5.66 -3.35
N ARG A 127 22.40 -5.81 -3.81
CA ARG A 127 23.18 -4.68 -4.33
C ARG A 127 22.55 -4.15 -5.63
N GLY A 128 21.35 -3.60 -5.54
CA GLY A 128 20.62 -2.90 -6.57
C GLY A 128 20.53 -1.44 -6.16
N GLY A 129 20.69 -0.58 -7.15
CA GLY A 129 20.44 0.85 -7.02
C GLY A 129 19.67 1.29 -8.26
N PHE A 130 19.26 2.55 -8.28
CA PHE A 130 18.46 3.15 -9.35
C PHE A 130 18.97 2.83 -10.77
N LYS A 131 20.30 2.77 -10.97
CA LYS A 131 20.92 2.38 -12.24
C LYS A 131 20.45 1.01 -12.75
N LYS A 132 20.31 0.01 -11.88
CA LYS A 132 19.85 -1.32 -12.31
C LYS A 132 18.41 -1.33 -12.77
N ILE A 133 17.57 -0.42 -12.29
CA ILE A 133 16.17 -0.34 -12.71
C ILE A 133 16.06 0.35 -14.08
N GLU A 134 16.97 1.28 -14.39
CA GLU A 134 17.02 1.91 -15.72
C GLU A 134 17.32 0.93 -16.85
N ASP A 135 18.07 -0.12 -16.55
CA ASP A 135 18.43 -1.17 -17.50
C ASP A 135 17.32 -2.25 -17.63
N VAL A 136 16.20 -2.11 -16.92
CA VAL A 136 15.09 -3.08 -16.93
C VAL A 136 14.00 -2.63 -17.90
N GLU A 137 13.67 -3.52 -18.84
CA GLU A 137 12.52 -3.39 -19.72
C GLU A 137 11.26 -3.89 -19.00
N PHE A 138 10.22 -3.05 -18.96
CA PHE A 138 8.95 -3.34 -18.28
C PHE A 138 7.85 -3.78 -19.25
N ASP A 139 8.20 -4.09 -20.50
CA ASP A 139 7.26 -4.51 -21.52
C ASP A 139 6.47 -5.73 -21.08
N PHE A 140 5.15 -5.67 -21.27
CA PHE A 140 4.19 -6.70 -20.86
C PHE A 140 4.24 -7.06 -19.36
N SER A 141 4.82 -6.19 -18.52
CA SER A 141 4.85 -6.41 -17.08
C SER A 141 3.49 -6.16 -16.46
N TYR A 142 3.16 -6.98 -15.46
CA TYR A 142 1.90 -6.93 -14.77
C TYR A 142 2.14 -6.72 -13.27
N LEU A 143 1.73 -5.56 -12.76
CA LEU A 143 1.73 -5.23 -11.34
C LEU A 143 0.59 -5.98 -10.65
N GLU A 144 0.94 -6.80 -9.68
CA GLU A 144 -0.01 -7.64 -8.93
C GLU A 144 -0.40 -7.02 -7.59
N SER A 145 0.56 -6.39 -6.90
CA SER A 145 0.32 -5.80 -5.58
C SER A 145 1.35 -4.73 -5.22
N ILE A 146 0.95 -3.87 -4.30
CA ILE A 146 1.79 -2.83 -3.69
C ILE A 146 1.64 -2.91 -2.18
N HIS A 147 2.76 -2.80 -1.47
CA HIS A 147 2.77 -2.69 -0.02
C HIS A 147 3.51 -1.42 0.39
N PHE A 148 2.86 -0.60 1.21
CA PHE A 148 3.42 0.59 1.83
C PHE A 148 3.58 0.34 3.33
N SER A 149 4.77 0.51 3.89
CA SER A 149 4.96 0.52 5.35
C SER A 149 5.69 1.78 5.77
N PRO A 150 4.93 2.85 6.09
CA PRO A 150 5.50 4.07 6.65
C PRO A 150 6.35 3.80 7.89
N ALA A 151 5.85 2.97 8.81
CA ALA A 151 6.53 2.62 10.06
C ALA A 151 7.91 1.98 9.84
N ALA A 152 8.07 1.17 8.79
CA ALA A 152 9.34 0.52 8.48
C ALA A 152 10.19 1.26 7.42
N GLY A 153 9.71 2.38 6.88
CA GLY A 153 10.47 3.11 5.85
C GLY A 153 10.58 2.37 4.51
N ILE A 154 9.62 1.49 4.19
CA ILE A 154 9.67 0.60 3.02
C ILE A 154 8.43 0.70 2.12
N CYS A 155 8.64 0.44 0.83
CA CYS A 155 7.61 0.20 -0.16
C CYS A 155 8.04 -1.00 -1.00
N SER A 156 7.11 -1.87 -1.37
CA SER A 156 7.40 -2.95 -2.31
C SER A 156 6.29 -3.11 -3.33
N MET A 157 6.66 -3.59 -4.51
CA MET A 157 5.74 -3.89 -5.61
C MET A 157 6.06 -5.28 -6.10
N ASN A 158 5.04 -6.13 -6.22
CA ASN A 158 5.16 -7.45 -6.82
C ASN A 158 4.61 -7.40 -8.24
N LEU A 159 5.40 -7.92 -9.18
CA LEU A 159 5.10 -7.91 -10.60
C LEU A 159 5.35 -9.29 -11.21
N LEU A 160 4.66 -9.56 -12.30
CA LEU A 160 5.03 -10.56 -13.29
C LEU A 160 5.74 -9.86 -14.44
N MET A 161 6.97 -10.27 -14.76
CA MET A 161 7.76 -9.71 -15.86
C MET A 161 8.12 -10.78 -16.88
N ARG A 162 8.06 -10.45 -18.18
CA ARG A 162 8.52 -11.34 -19.24
C ARG A 162 9.95 -10.98 -19.62
N LYS A 163 10.79 -11.99 -19.89
CA LYS A 163 12.08 -11.77 -20.56
C LYS A 163 11.88 -11.99 -22.05
N GLY A 164 11.99 -10.93 -22.85
CA GLY A 164 11.78 -10.97 -24.30
C GLY A 164 10.35 -10.59 -24.69
N GLY A 165 9.72 -11.37 -25.57
CA GLY A 165 8.43 -11.01 -26.17
C GLY A 165 7.19 -11.42 -25.37
N ILE A 166 6.02 -11.02 -25.88
CA ILE A 166 4.69 -11.32 -25.30
C ILE A 166 4.41 -12.82 -25.12
N THR A 167 5.11 -13.70 -25.85
CA THR A 167 4.97 -15.16 -25.78
C THR A 167 5.84 -15.81 -24.70
N SER A 168 6.81 -15.10 -24.13
CA SER A 168 7.69 -15.64 -23.08
C SER A 168 6.95 -15.79 -21.76
N ASP A 169 7.26 -16.81 -20.96
CA ASP A 169 6.62 -17.00 -19.67
C ASP A 169 6.90 -15.83 -18.70
N PRO A 170 5.88 -15.34 -17.99
CA PRO A 170 6.08 -14.33 -16.95
C PRO A 170 6.80 -14.94 -15.75
N GLN A 171 7.69 -14.16 -15.15
CA GLN A 171 8.44 -14.52 -13.95
C GLN A 171 8.11 -13.54 -12.82
N PRO A 172 7.94 -14.02 -11.58
CA PRO A 172 7.67 -13.16 -10.45
C PRO A 172 8.89 -12.32 -10.08
N VAL A 173 8.65 -11.03 -9.88
CA VAL A 173 9.66 -10.03 -9.56
C VAL A 173 9.14 -9.12 -8.46
N THR A 174 9.99 -8.80 -7.49
CA THR A 174 9.71 -7.75 -6.51
C THR A 174 10.64 -6.57 -6.72
N ILE A 175 10.06 -5.37 -6.83
CA ILE A 175 10.81 -4.12 -6.66
C ILE A 175 10.67 -3.71 -5.19
N ALA A 176 11.78 -3.64 -4.48
CA ALA A 176 11.82 -3.30 -3.07
C ALA A 176 12.55 -1.97 -2.85
N PHE A 177 11.89 -1.05 -2.16
CA PHE A 177 12.38 0.27 -1.80
C PHE A 177 12.62 0.35 -0.28
N SER A 178 13.71 1.00 0.12
CA SER A 178 14.04 1.22 1.53
C SER A 178 14.60 2.62 1.78
N GLY A 179 14.37 3.13 2.99
CA GLY A 179 14.58 4.54 3.29
C GLY A 179 13.66 5.40 2.41
N VAL A 180 12.40 4.98 2.31
CA VAL A 180 11.34 5.68 1.58
C VAL A 180 10.96 6.92 2.36
N THR A 181 10.94 8.08 1.69
CA THR A 181 10.54 9.35 2.30
C THR A 181 9.16 9.80 1.82
N SER A 182 8.79 9.44 0.58
CA SER A 182 7.48 9.75 0.04
C SER A 182 6.99 8.69 -0.95
N CYS A 183 5.69 8.38 -0.88
CA CYS A 183 4.98 7.62 -1.89
C CYS A 183 3.71 8.38 -2.33
N LEU A 184 3.43 8.32 -3.63
CA LEU A 184 2.15 8.76 -4.21
C LEU A 184 1.65 7.68 -5.17
N ALA A 185 0.41 7.23 -5.01
CA ALA A 185 -0.24 6.29 -5.89
C ALA A 185 -1.65 6.79 -6.20
N LYS A 186 -2.01 6.83 -7.47
CA LYS A 186 -3.37 7.08 -7.95
C LYS A 186 -3.70 6.03 -8.99
N LEU A 187 -4.64 5.15 -8.67
CA LEU A 187 -4.88 3.92 -9.41
C LEU A 187 -6.39 3.71 -9.59
N ASP A 188 -6.80 3.51 -10.84
CA ASP A 188 -8.06 2.81 -11.17
C ASP A 188 -7.79 1.31 -11.11
N VAL A 189 -7.98 0.73 -9.94
CA VAL A 189 -7.70 -0.68 -9.65
C VAL A 189 -8.56 -1.61 -10.53
N ALA A 190 -9.79 -1.20 -10.86
CA ALA A 190 -10.66 -1.98 -11.73
C ALA A 190 -10.08 -2.10 -13.16
N SER A 191 -9.57 -1.01 -13.71
CA SER A 191 -8.91 -0.99 -15.02
C SER A 191 -7.54 -1.70 -15.00
N LEU A 192 -6.81 -1.63 -13.89
CA LEU A 192 -5.53 -2.33 -13.72
C LEU A 192 -5.67 -3.85 -13.65
N ALA A 193 -6.76 -4.37 -13.09
CA ALA A 193 -7.01 -5.80 -12.85
C ALA A 193 -7.38 -6.59 -14.13
N GLY A 194 -7.28 -5.97 -15.31
CA GLY A 194 -7.62 -6.55 -16.61
C GLY A 194 -6.68 -7.64 -17.12
N GLU A 195 -6.58 -7.79 -18.44
CA GLU A 195 -5.87 -8.92 -19.06
C GLU A 195 -4.35 -8.95 -18.76
N HIS A 196 -3.91 -9.97 -18.02
CA HIS A 196 -2.49 -10.23 -17.71
C HIS A 196 -1.59 -10.36 -18.94
N ARG A 197 -2.14 -10.75 -20.09
CA ARG A 197 -1.37 -11.04 -21.32
C ARG A 197 -0.58 -9.83 -21.80
N PHE A 198 -1.17 -8.64 -21.75
CA PHE A 198 -0.57 -7.42 -22.28
C PHE A 198 0.20 -6.62 -21.22
N GLY A 199 0.16 -7.07 -19.95
CA GLY A 199 0.64 -6.29 -18.83
C GLY A 199 -0.26 -5.09 -18.52
N ASN A 200 -0.10 -4.56 -17.31
CA ASN A 200 -0.76 -3.32 -16.87
C ASN A 200 0.25 -2.20 -16.55
N VAL A 201 1.56 -2.45 -16.70
CA VAL A 201 2.62 -1.45 -16.61
C VAL A 201 2.90 -0.88 -18.00
N ARG A 202 2.85 0.44 -18.14
CA ARG A 202 3.07 1.16 -19.40
C ARG A 202 4.47 1.73 -19.52
N SER A 203 5.03 2.21 -18.40
CA SER A 203 6.37 2.77 -18.36
C SER A 203 6.88 2.83 -16.92
N CYS A 204 8.20 2.74 -16.75
CA CYS A 204 8.87 2.95 -15.48
C CYS A 204 10.04 3.89 -15.71
N ILE A 205 10.00 5.08 -15.10
CA ILE A 205 10.98 6.15 -15.29
C ILE A 205 11.75 6.36 -13.99
N VAL A 206 13.07 6.37 -14.10
CA VAL A 206 13.97 6.65 -12.98
C VAL A 206 14.41 8.10 -13.03
N HIS A 207 14.16 8.83 -11.94
CA HIS A 207 14.54 10.21 -11.74
C HIS A 207 15.72 10.28 -10.76
N ARG A 208 16.95 10.14 -11.28
CA ARG A 208 18.17 10.02 -10.46
C ARG A 208 18.40 11.18 -9.49
N LYS A 209 18.12 12.43 -9.89
CA LYS A 209 18.37 13.60 -9.04
C LYS A 209 17.47 13.60 -7.79
N GLN A 210 16.31 12.97 -7.89
CA GLN A 210 15.31 12.89 -6.84
C GLN A 210 15.36 11.55 -6.10
N ASN A 211 16.22 10.60 -6.50
CA ASN A 211 16.17 9.21 -6.06
C ASN A 211 14.73 8.65 -6.08
N MET A 212 14.06 8.88 -7.22
CA MET A 212 12.64 8.58 -7.39
C MET A 212 12.42 7.65 -8.56
N ILE A 213 11.44 6.75 -8.43
CA ILE A 213 10.85 6.02 -9.55
C ILE A 213 9.42 6.52 -9.76
N ARG A 214 9.04 6.71 -11.02
CA ARG A 214 7.65 6.89 -11.44
C ARG A 214 7.24 5.76 -12.37
N MET A 215 6.26 4.98 -11.97
CA MET A 215 5.67 3.91 -12.78
C MET A 215 4.30 4.37 -13.28
N TYR A 216 4.12 4.39 -14.60
CA TYR A 216 2.82 4.58 -15.22
C TYR A 216 2.20 3.21 -15.49
N VAL A 217 0.96 3.06 -15.08
CA VAL A 217 0.15 1.85 -15.26
C VAL A 217 -1.07 2.20 -16.12
N SER A 218 -1.85 1.21 -16.54
CA SER A 218 -3.16 1.47 -17.14
C SER A 218 -3.97 2.36 -16.19
N ASP A 219 -4.36 3.54 -16.63
CA ASP A 219 -5.22 4.48 -15.88
C ASP A 219 -4.74 4.83 -14.47
N GLY A 220 -3.42 4.98 -14.31
CA GLY A 220 -2.84 5.38 -13.05
C GLY A 220 -1.34 5.59 -13.07
N PHE A 221 -0.81 5.95 -11.90
CA PHE A 221 0.64 6.04 -11.69
C PHE A 221 1.01 5.83 -10.23
N ILE A 222 2.28 5.50 -10.02
CA ILE A 222 2.91 5.35 -8.73
C ILE A 222 4.25 6.08 -8.74
N GLU A 223 4.53 6.82 -7.68
CA GLU A 223 5.79 7.49 -7.42
C GLU A 223 6.34 7.05 -6.07
N VAL A 224 7.63 6.72 -6.05
CA VAL A 224 8.33 6.36 -4.82
C VAL A 224 9.66 7.09 -4.78
N VAL A 225 9.85 7.90 -3.75
CA VAL A 225 11.12 8.55 -3.40
C VAL A 225 11.78 7.72 -2.30
N ALA A 226 12.98 7.20 -2.57
CA ALA A 226 13.64 6.28 -1.65
C ALA A 226 15.16 6.38 -1.69
N THR A 227 15.81 6.04 -0.58
CA THR A 227 17.28 6.00 -0.51
C THR A 227 17.85 4.85 -1.36
N ARG A 228 17.15 3.71 -1.41
CA ARG A 228 17.59 2.51 -2.15
C ARG A 228 16.42 1.84 -2.85
N VAL A 229 16.71 1.25 -4.00
CA VAL A 229 15.80 0.38 -4.76
C VAL A 229 16.53 -0.87 -5.21
N SER A 230 15.89 -2.03 -5.10
CA SER A 230 16.41 -3.30 -5.58
C SER A 230 15.32 -4.08 -6.31
N ILE A 231 15.73 -4.91 -7.27
CA ILE A 231 14.86 -5.82 -8.00
C ILE A 231 15.30 -7.25 -7.68
N VAL A 232 14.34 -8.09 -7.28
CA VAL A 232 14.57 -9.47 -6.86
C VAL A 232 13.67 -10.39 -7.69
N GLN A 233 14.29 -11.27 -8.48
CA GLN A 233 13.58 -12.39 -9.12
C GLN A 233 13.35 -13.47 -8.06
N ARG A 234 12.11 -13.96 -7.95
CA ARG A 234 11.73 -15.01 -7.01
C ARG A 234 11.69 -16.36 -7.70
#